data_AF-A0A957Z570-F1
#
_entry.id   AF-A0A957Z570-F1
#
_cell.length_a   1.000
_cell.length_b   1.000
_cell.length_c   1.000
_cell.angle_alpha   90.00
_cell.angle_beta   90.00
_cell.angle_gamma   90.00
#
_symmetry.space_group_name_H-M   'P 1'
#
loop_
_entity.id
_entity.type
_entity.pdbx_description
1 polymer ?
#
loop_
_entity_poly.entity_id
_entity_poly.type
_entity_poly.pdbx_seq_one_letter_code
_entity_poly.pdbx_strand_id
1 'polypeptide(L)'
;MNYEWLAVAMFVGFFFIMMSGYPVAFSFAGAAILFGAIGLAVDAFDLNLLRLLPNRWFGTMSDFTLLAIPYFIFLGAILEKS
;
A
#
# COMPACT_ATOMS: atom_id res chain seq x y z
N MET A 1 11.82 -9.94 -18.89
CA MET A 1 12.91 -8.95 -18.71
C MET A 1 12.91 -8.55 -17.24
N ASN A 2 14.07 -8.48 -16.58
CA ASN A 2 14.16 -8.28 -15.13
C ASN A 2 13.75 -6.85 -14.76
N TYR A 3 12.50 -6.65 -14.33
CA TYR A 3 11.97 -5.35 -13.87
C TYR A 3 12.28 -5.03 -12.41
N GLU A 4 13.18 -5.80 -11.77
CA GLU A 4 13.58 -5.62 -10.36
C GLU A 4 14.15 -4.23 -10.09
N TRP A 5 14.82 -3.63 -11.08
CA TRP A 5 15.34 -2.27 -10.99
C TRP A 5 14.23 -1.22 -10.78
N LEU A 6 13.02 -1.48 -11.29
CA LEU A 6 11.88 -0.58 -11.12
C LEU A 6 11.42 -0.55 -9.65
N ALA A 7 11.49 -1.69 -8.96
CA ALA A 7 11.15 -1.77 -7.53
C ALA A 7 12.16 -1.01 -6.67
N VAL A 8 13.46 -1.13 -6.98
CA VAL A 8 14.52 -0.37 -6.30
C VAL A 8 14.37 1.13 -6.58
N ALA A 9 14.08 1.51 -7.83
CA ALA A 9 13.83 2.90 -8.21
C ALA A 9 12.59 3.48 -7.50
N MET A 10 11.51 2.70 -7.36
CA MET A 10 10.30 3.09 -6.62
C MET A 10 10.61 3.34 -5.15
N PHE A 11 11.38 2.46 -4.51
CA PHE A 11 11.77 2.60 -3.11
C PHE A 11 12.59 3.87 -2.87
N VAL A 12 13.63 4.08 -3.66
CA VAL A 12 14.50 5.27 -3.53
C VAL A 12 13.72 6.55 -3.86
N GLY A 13 12.93 6.54 -4.92
CA GLY A 13 12.10 7.68 -5.31
C GLY A 13 11.09 8.07 -4.23
N PHE A 14 10.40 7.09 -3.63
CA PHE A 14 9.49 7.33 -2.51
C PHE A 14 10.20 7.96 -1.31
N PHE A 15 11.42 7.52 -1.00
CA PHE A 15 12.20 8.05 0.10
C PHE A 15 12.49 9.55 -0.08
N PHE A 16 12.85 9.98 -1.29
CA PHE A 16 13.06 11.39 -1.59
C PHE A 16 11.78 12.21 -1.47
N ILE A 17 10.63 11.67 -1.91
CA ILE A 17 9.33 12.36 -1.77
C ILE A 17 8.96 12.53 -0.30
N MET A 18 9.22 11.52 0.54
CA MET A 18 9.01 11.58 1.99
C MET A 18 9.91 12.63 2.67
N MET A 19 11.16 12.75 2.25
CA MET A 19 12.09 13.76 2.79
C MET A 19 11.66 15.20 2.51
N SER A 20 10.74 15.42 1.57
CA SER A 20 10.11 16.72 1.31
C SER A 20 9.22 17.21 2.48
N GLY A 21 8.95 16.35 3.48
CA GLY A 21 8.12 16.69 4.64
C GLY A 21 6.61 16.73 4.35
N TYR A 22 6.19 16.26 3.17
CA TYR A 22 4.78 16.12 2.81
C TYR A 22 4.11 14.99 3.63
N PRO A 23 2.78 15.08 3.91
CA PRO A 23 2.09 14.03 4.63
C PRO A 23 2.24 12.68 3.92
N VAL A 24 2.65 11.67 4.69
CA VAL A 24 3.06 10.34 4.20
C VAL A 24 2.03 9.71 3.26
N ALA A 25 0.73 9.89 3.53
CA ALA A 25 -0.36 9.37 2.71
C ALA A 25 -0.32 9.87 1.26
N PHE A 26 -0.07 11.17 1.06
CA PHE A 26 0.01 11.76 -0.28
C PHE A 26 1.29 11.34 -1.00
N SER A 27 2.40 11.25 -0.27
CA SER A 27 3.68 10.74 -0.81
C SER A 27 3.54 9.31 -1.31
N PHE A 28 2.80 8.47 -0.58
CA PHE A 28 2.56 7.07 -0.94
C PHE A 28 1.64 6.93 -2.14
N ALA A 29 0.51 7.66 -2.15
CA ALA A 29 -0.40 7.67 -3.29
C ALA A 29 0.25 8.23 -4.56
N GLY A 30 1.03 9.31 -4.43
CA GLY A 30 1.76 9.94 -5.53
C GLY A 30 2.80 9.00 -6.12
N ALA A 31 3.65 8.40 -5.29
CA ALA A 31 4.65 7.42 -5.76
C ALA A 31 3.99 6.21 -6.43
N ALA A 32 2.90 5.69 -5.87
CA ALA A 32 2.17 4.56 -6.45
C ALA A 32 1.59 4.89 -7.84
N ILE A 33 1.03 6.09 -8.04
CA ILE A 33 0.50 6.52 -9.35
C ILE A 33 1.63 6.73 -10.36
N LEU A 34 2.71 7.41 -9.95
CA LEU A 34 3.87 7.70 -10.82
C LEU A 34 4.55 6.42 -11.31
N PHE A 35 4.94 5.53 -10.39
CA PHE A 35 5.59 4.27 -10.74
C PHE A 35 4.62 3.26 -11.35
N GLY A 36 3.33 3.32 -11.01
CA GLY A 36 2.28 2.56 -11.70
C GLY A 36 2.16 2.94 -13.17
N ALA A 37 2.13 4.24 -13.49
CA ALA A 37 2.10 4.73 -14.87
C ALA A 37 3.37 4.34 -15.66
N ILE A 38 4.55 4.43 -15.04
CA ILE A 38 5.81 3.99 -15.64
C ILE A 38 5.80 2.46 -15.87
N GLY A 39 5.33 1.69 -14.89
CA GLY A 39 5.21 0.23 -15.00
C GLY A 39 4.26 -0.22 -16.11
N LEU A 40 3.18 0.53 -16.35
CA LEU A 40 2.28 0.32 -17.49
C LEU A 40 2.95 0.63 -18.83
N ALA A 41 3.72 1.71 -18.92
CA ALA A 41 4.41 2.09 -20.16
C ALA A 41 5.54 1.12 -20.55
N VAL A 42 6.16 0.48 -19.56
CA VAL A 42 7.25 -0.50 -19.75
C VAL A 42 6.72 -1.94 -19.86
N ASP A 43 5.39 -2.13 -19.87
CA ASP A 43 4.73 -3.45 -19.88
C ASP A 43 5.20 -4.37 -18.73
N ALA A 44 5.59 -3.75 -17.61
CA ALA A 44 6.02 -4.43 -16.39
C ALA A 44 4.85 -4.76 -15.46
N PHE A 45 3.67 -4.17 -15.71
CA PHE A 45 2.48 -4.30 -14.89
C PHE A 45 1.22 -4.45 -15.75
N ASP A 46 0.36 -5.42 -15.42
CA ASP A 46 -0.92 -5.64 -16.09
C ASP A 46 -2.05 -4.85 -15.41
N LEU A 47 -2.78 -4.04 -16.19
CA LEU A 47 -3.97 -3.31 -15.76
C LEU A 47 -5.03 -4.20 -15.10
N ASN A 48 -5.08 -5.48 -15.46
CA ASN A 48 -6.03 -6.42 -14.87
C ASN A 48 -5.79 -6.64 -13.36
N LEU A 49 -4.56 -6.46 -12.88
CA LEU A 49 -4.25 -6.53 -11.46
C LEU A 49 -4.97 -5.44 -10.64
N LEU A 50 -5.21 -4.25 -11.22
CA LEU A 50 -6.00 -3.21 -10.56
C LEU A 50 -7.43 -3.65 -10.31
N ARG A 51 -8.04 -4.38 -11.24
CA ARG A 51 -9.40 -4.92 -11.09
C ARG A 51 -9.47 -6.00 -10.01
N LEU A 52 -8.35 -6.68 -9.73
CA LEU A 52 -8.24 -7.67 -8.66
C LEU A 52 -7.97 -7.04 -7.29
N LEU A 53 -7.62 -5.75 -7.21
CA LEU A 53 -7.31 -5.08 -5.94
C LEU A 53 -8.47 -5.12 -4.93
N PRO A 54 -9.73 -4.82 -5.29
CA PRO A 54 -10.83 -4.89 -4.34
C PRO A 54 -10.99 -6.31 -3.77
N ASN A 55 -10.95 -7.32 -4.64
CA ASN A 55 -11.09 -8.72 -4.21
C ASN A 55 -9.95 -9.14 -3.26
N ARG A 56 -8.71 -8.66 -3.52
CA ARG A 56 -7.57 -8.89 -2.62
C ARG A 56 -7.74 -8.19 -1.27
N TRP A 57 -8.18 -6.93 -1.26
CA TRP A 57 -8.41 -6.18 -0.02
C TRP A 57 -9.49 -6.81 0.84
N PHE A 58 -10.63 -7.18 0.27
CA PHE A 58 -11.68 -7.89 1.01
C PHE A 58 -11.22 -9.27 1.49
N GLY A 59 -10.40 -9.98 0.70
CA GLY A 59 -9.77 -11.22 1.12
C GLY A 59 -8.88 -11.04 2.36
N THR A 60 -8.01 -10.02 2.37
CA THR A 60 -7.12 -9.72 3.50
C THR A 60 -7.89 -9.24 4.73
N MET A 61 -8.93 -8.44 4.57
CA MET A 61 -9.79 -8.00 5.70
C MET A 61 -10.55 -9.16 6.36
N SER A 62 -10.77 -10.25 5.63
CA SER A 62 -11.44 -11.45 6.15
C SER A 62 -10.50 -12.37 6.95
N ASP A 63 -9.21 -12.05 7.03
CA ASP A 63 -8.24 -12.84 7.79
C ASP A 63 -8.46 -12.68 9.31
N PHE A 64 -8.71 -13.78 10.01
CA PHE A 64 -8.96 -13.80 11.45
C PHE A 64 -7.79 -13.23 12.28
N THR A 65 -6.55 -13.36 11.80
CA THR A 65 -5.36 -12.84 12.47
C THR A 65 -5.33 -11.32 12.45
N LEU A 66 -5.64 -10.74 11.29
CA LEU A 66 -5.68 -9.27 11.13
C LEU A 66 -6.91 -8.68 11.81
N LEU A 67 -8.02 -9.41 11.80
CA LEU A 67 -9.25 -9.05 12.51
C LEU A 67 -9.04 -8.96 14.03
N ALA A 68 -8.08 -9.71 14.60
CA ALA A 68 -7.73 -9.58 16.02
C ALA A 68 -7.23 -8.19 16.42
N ILE A 69 -6.65 -7.41 15.51
CA ILE A 69 -6.07 -6.08 15.80
C ILE A 69 -7.18 -5.06 16.19
N PRO A 70 -8.24 -4.84 15.39
CA PRO A 70 -9.37 -4.01 15.80
C PRO A 70 -10.03 -4.46 17.11
N TYR A 71 -10.20 -5.77 17.33
CA TYR A 71 -10.80 -6.29 18.56
C TYR A 71 -9.93 -6.03 19.79
N PHE A 72 -8.60 -6.10 19.65
CA PHE A 72 -7.68 -5.76 20.73
C PHE A 72 -7.81 -4.29 21.12
N ILE A 73 -7.86 -3.38 20.14
CA ILE A 73 -8.05 -1.94 20.38
C ILE A 73 -9.43 -1.70 21.03
N PHE A 74 -10.47 -2.37 20.56
CA PHE A 74 -11.81 -2.27 21.10
C PHE A 74 -11.91 -2.72 22.55
N LEU A 75 -11.29 -3.86 22.89
CA LEU A 75 -11.22 -4.36 24.26
C LEU A 75 -10.47 -3.37 25.17
N GLY A 76 -9.34 -2.82 24.71
CA GLY A 76 -8.61 -1.78 25.44
C GLY A 76 -9.48 -0.55 25.74
N ALA A 77 -10.22 -0.06 24.75
CA ALA A 77 -11.10 1.09 24.90
C ALA A 77 -12.29 0.85 25.86
N ILE A 78 -12.79 -0.39 25.97
CA ILE A 78 -13.83 -0.75 26.95
C ILE A 78 -13.26 -0.79 28.37
N LEU A 79 -12.05 -1.37 28.53
CA LEU A 79 -11.38 -1.46 29.83
C LEU A 79 -10.96 -0.08 30.35
N GLU A 80 -10.66 0.89 29.47
CA GLU A 80 -10.37 2.27 29.87
C GLU A 80 -11.57 2.99 30.51
N LYS A 81 -12.79 2.49 30.30
CA LYS A 81 -14.04 3.08 30.81
C LYS A 81 -14.66 2.35 32.00
N SER A 82 -14.07 1.25 32.46
CA SER A 82 -14.57 0.43 33.57
C SER A 82 -13.65 0.52 34.78
#